data_AF-A0A7W5C5G2-F1
#
_entry.id   AF-A0A7W5C5G2-F1
#
_cell.length_a   1.000
_cell.length_b   1.000
_cell.length_c   1.000
_cell.angle_alpha   90.00
_cell.angle_beta   90.00
_cell.angle_gamma   90.00
#
_symmetry.space_group_name_H-M   'P 1'
#
loop_
_entity.id
_entity.type
_entity.pdbx_description
1 polymer ?
#
loop_
_entity_poly.entity_id
_entity_poly.type
_entity_poly.pdbx_seq_one_letter_code
_entity_poly.pdbx_strand_id
1 'polypeptide(L)'
;MDKAKEDLIIKIKKRNPIFLIIEIVVALFVIFFLYFSYKNDNDINFVMFFLLMSLFSFIRTIETKAKSHLIVFSIFVIAAIFMFVS
;
A
#
# COMPACT_ATOMS: atom_id res chain seq x y z
N MET A 1 19.48 20.13 -15.67
CA MET A 1 18.06 19.83 -15.41
C MET A 1 17.62 18.57 -16.16
N ASP A 2 18.24 18.26 -17.30
CA ASP A 2 17.87 17.10 -18.14
C ASP A 2 18.30 15.73 -17.58
N LYS A 3 19.46 15.65 -16.91
CA LYS A 3 19.95 14.40 -16.29
C LYS A 3 19.02 13.84 -15.21
N ALA A 4 18.40 14.69 -14.40
CA ALA A 4 17.47 14.25 -13.35
C ALA A 4 16.17 13.65 -13.93
N LYS A 5 15.74 14.14 -15.10
CA LYS A 5 14.57 13.64 -15.82
C LYS A 5 14.83 12.26 -16.44
N GLU A 6 16.00 12.08 -17.06
CA GLU A 6 16.40 10.78 -17.63
C GLU A 6 16.60 9.71 -16.55
N ASP A 7 17.21 10.05 -15.42
CA ASP A 7 17.38 9.13 -14.29
C ASP A 7 16.03 8.69 -13.70
N LEU A 8 15.04 9.60 -13.63
CA LEU A 8 13.68 9.27 -13.23
C LEU A 8 13.02 8.29 -14.20
N ILE A 9 13.16 8.51 -15.51
CA ILE A 9 12.57 7.64 -16.54
C ILE A 9 13.22 6.24 -16.51
N ILE A 10 14.54 6.14 -16.35
CA ILE A 10 15.25 4.86 -16.26
C ILE A 10 14.87 4.11 -14.98
N LYS A 11 14.70 4.83 -13.86
CA LYS A 11 14.29 4.24 -12.58
C LYS A 11 12.84 3.75 -12.60
N ILE A 12 11.96 4.43 -13.34
CA ILE A 12 10.57 4.00 -13.60
C ILE A 12 10.54 2.79 -14.53
N LYS A 13 11.36 2.77 -15.59
CA LYS A 13 11.44 1.65 -16.54
C LYS A 13 12.01 0.36 -15.94
N LYS A 14 12.65 0.45 -14.77
CA LYS A 14 13.22 -0.69 -14.01
C LYS A 14 12.24 -1.32 -13.01
N ARG A 15 11.08 -0.69 -12.75
CA ARG A 15 10.04 -1.30 -11.91
C ARG A 15 9.35 -2.41 -12.69
N ASN A 16 9.16 -3.56 -12.04
CA ASN A 16 8.52 -4.68 -12.70
C ASN A 16 7.03 -4.31 -12.91
N PRO A 17 6.51 -4.31 -14.15
CA PRO A 17 5.13 -3.90 -14.45
C PRO A 17 4.09 -4.70 -13.65
N ILE A 18 4.44 -5.92 -13.20
CA ILE A 18 3.60 -6.74 -12.33
C ILE A 18 3.33 -6.05 -10.98
N PHE A 19 4.34 -5.43 -10.35
CA PHE A 19 4.13 -4.73 -9.07
C PHE A 19 3.21 -3.53 -9.22
N LEU A 20 3.32 -2.78 -10.33
CA LEU A 20 2.43 -1.67 -10.63
C LEU A 20 0.96 -2.12 -10.73
N ILE A 21 0.72 -3.26 -11.39
CA ILE A 21 -0.65 -3.81 -11.52
C ILE A 21 -1.18 -4.21 -10.14
N ILE A 22 -0.37 -4.88 -9.31
CA ILE A 22 -0.78 -5.28 -7.96
C ILE A 22 -1.11 -4.03 -7.11
N GLU A 23 -0.29 -2.99 -7.20
CA GLU A 23 -0.51 -1.71 -6.52
C GLU A 23 -1.86 -1.07 -6.91
N ILE A 24 -2.18 -1.06 -8.20
CA ILE A 24 -3.46 -0.53 -8.71
C ILE A 24 -4.64 -1.38 -8.22
N VAL A 25 -4.53 -2.70 -8.27
CA VAL A 25 -5.59 -3.62 -7.82
C VAL A 25 -5.84 -3.43 -6.32
N VAL A 26 -4.80 -3.35 -5.49
CA VAL A 26 -4.94 -3.11 -4.05
C VAL A 26 -5.58 -1.75 -3.78
N ALA A 27 -5.21 -0.70 -4.53
CA ALA A 27 -5.82 0.62 -4.39
C ALA A 27 -7.32 0.63 -4.74
N LEU A 28 -7.71 -0.02 -5.83
CA LEU A 28 -9.13 -0.17 -6.20
C LEU A 28 -9.91 -0.95 -5.14
N PHE A 29 -9.31 -2.01 -4.60
CA PHE A 29 -9.90 -2.80 -3.53
C PHE A 29 -10.09 -1.96 -2.27
N VAL A 30 -9.08 -1.19 -1.89
CA VAL A 30 -9.15 -0.22 -0.78
C VAL A 30 -10.29 0.79 -0.96
N ILE A 31 -10.42 1.41 -2.14
CA ILE A 31 -11.49 2.40 -2.41
C ILE A 31 -12.87 1.74 -2.33
N PHE A 32 -13.00 0.54 -2.91
CA PHE A 32 -14.21 -0.26 -2.84
C PHE A 32 -14.58 -0.54 -1.37
N PHE A 33 -13.63 -0.99 -0.57
CA PHE A 33 -13.85 -1.24 0.85
C PHE A 33 -14.25 0.02 1.61
N LEU A 34 -13.56 1.14 1.43
CA LEU A 34 -13.92 2.41 2.07
C LEU A 34 -15.35 2.85 1.72
N TYR A 35 -15.76 2.69 0.46
CA TYR A 35 -17.11 3.00 0.03
C TYR A 35 -18.17 2.15 0.75
N PHE A 36 -17.91 0.85 0.91
CA PHE A 36 -18.80 -0.05 1.65
C PHE A 36 -18.72 0.12 3.17
N SER A 37 -17.55 0.42 3.74
CA SER A 37 -17.37 0.78 5.16
C SER A 37 -18.25 1.97 5.52
N TYR A 38 -18.17 3.04 4.72
CA TYR A 38 -18.90 4.28 4.94
C TYR A 38 -20.42 4.07 4.93
N LYS A 39 -20.90 3.06 4.19
CA LYS A 39 -22.33 2.76 4.08
C LYS A 39 -22.85 1.83 5.18
N ASN A 40 -22.00 0.98 5.75
CA ASN A 40 -22.42 -0.15 6.60
C ASN A 40 -21.92 -0.09 8.04
N ASP A 41 -21.38 1.04 8.53
CA ASP A 41 -20.88 1.24 9.91
C ASP A 41 -20.10 0.04 10.47
N ASN A 42 -19.27 -0.59 9.61
CA ASN A 42 -18.66 -1.89 9.89
C ASN A 42 -17.17 -1.73 10.18
N ASP A 43 -16.78 -1.88 11.45
CA ASP A 43 -15.39 -1.75 11.93
C ASP A 43 -14.43 -2.74 11.26
N ILE A 44 -14.93 -3.92 10.87
CA ILE A 44 -14.19 -4.96 10.15
C ILE A 44 -13.61 -4.44 8.83
N ASN A 45 -14.34 -3.58 8.12
CA ASN A 45 -13.88 -3.08 6.83
C ASN A 45 -12.71 -2.08 7.00
N PHE A 46 -12.62 -1.41 8.15
CA PHE A 46 -11.52 -0.50 8.46
C PHE A 46 -10.24 -1.27 8.84
N VAL A 47 -10.36 -2.36 9.60
CA VAL A 47 -9.25 -3.30 9.84
C VAL A 47 -8.75 -3.89 8.51
N MET A 48 -9.66 -4.31 7.63
CA MET A 48 -9.34 -4.83 6.31
C MET A 48 -8.58 -3.82 5.44
N PHE A 49 -8.96 -2.53 5.51
CA PHE A 49 -8.23 -1.44 4.85
C PHE A 49 -6.78 -1.32 5.35
N PHE A 50 -6.56 -1.35 6.67
CA PHE A 50 -5.21 -1.29 7.23
C PHE A 50 -4.35 -2.50 6.83
N LEU A 51 -4.94 -3.70 6.75
CA LEU A 51 -4.25 -4.90 6.26
C LEU A 51 -3.84 -4.78 4.78
N LEU A 52 -4.68 -4.18 3.93
CA LEU A 52 -4.36 -3.94 2.52
C LEU A 52 -3.25 -2.90 2.34
N MET A 53 -3.31 -1.79 3.09
CA MET A 53 -2.26 -0.77 3.10
C MET A 53 -0.92 -1.32 3.59
N SER A 54 -0.98 -2.20 4.59
CA SER A 54 0.16 -2.97 5.07
C SER A 54 0.74 -3.84 3.94
N LEU A 55 -0.06 -4.72 3.33
CA LEU A 55 0.40 -5.58 2.23
C LEU A 55 1.04 -4.78 1.08
N PHE A 56 0.45 -3.65 0.72
CA PHE A 56 1.01 -2.73 -0.26
C PHE A 56 2.40 -2.21 0.14
N SER A 57 2.55 -1.72 1.38
CA SER A 57 3.84 -1.22 1.88
C SER A 57 4.90 -2.32 1.91
N PHE A 58 4.50 -3.56 2.21
CA PHE A 58 5.39 -4.72 2.17
C PHE A 58 5.87 -5.04 0.75
N ILE A 59 4.95 -5.08 -0.22
CA ILE A 59 5.29 -5.30 -1.63
C ILE A 59 6.27 -4.22 -2.11
N ARG A 60 6.00 -2.96 -1.77
CA ARG A 60 6.90 -1.84 -2.11
C ARG A 60 8.26 -1.95 -1.41
N THR A 61 8.30 -2.49 -0.19
CA THR A 61 9.54 -2.78 0.54
C THR A 61 10.38 -3.82 -0.21
N ILE A 62 9.76 -4.90 -0.69
CA ILE A 62 10.44 -5.94 -1.48
C ILE A 62 10.95 -5.37 -2.80
N GLU A 63 10.10 -4.64 -3.55
CA GLU A 63 10.46 -4.09 -4.87
C GLU A 63 11.63 -3.10 -4.77
N THR A 64 11.54 -2.17 -3.83
CA THR A 64 12.50 -1.06 -3.74
C THR A 64 13.71 -1.37 -2.85
N LYS A 65 13.66 -2.48 -2.09
CA LYS A 65 14.63 -2.84 -1.04
C LYS A 65 14.86 -1.72 -0.01
N ALA A 66 13.93 -0.78 0.12
CA ALA A 66 14.10 0.37 0.99
C ALA A 66 13.59 0.10 2.41
N LYS A 67 14.49 0.21 3.39
CA LYS A 67 14.18 0.00 4.82
C LYS A 67 13.09 0.93 5.36
N SER A 68 12.90 2.11 4.76
CA SER A 68 11.86 3.06 5.16
C SER A 68 10.44 2.53 4.97
N HIS A 69 10.20 1.71 3.94
CA HIS A 69 8.87 1.13 3.70
C HIS A 69 8.53 -0.01 4.68
N LEU A 70 9.55 -0.65 5.25
CA LEU A 70 9.35 -1.65 6.31
C LEU A 70 8.79 -1.01 7.57
N ILE A 71 9.23 0.21 7.91
CA ILE A 71 8.71 0.98 9.05
C ILE A 71 7.24 1.33 8.83
N VAL A 72 6.91 1.81 7.62
CA VAL A 72 5.53 2.14 7.24
C VAL A 72 4.63 0.90 7.30
N PHE A 73 5.13 -0.25 6.83
CA PHE A 73 4.44 -1.54 6.96
C PHE A 73 4.14 -1.88 8.42
N SER A 74 5.15 -1.81 9.29
CA SER A 74 4.99 -2.12 10.72
C SER A 74 3.96 -1.23 11.41
N ILE A 75 3.94 0.08 11.11
CA ILE A 75 2.94 1.01 11.67
C ILE A 75 1.52 0.61 11.24
N PHE A 76 1.31 0.27 9.97
CA PHE A 76 0.00 -0.16 9.48
C PHE A 76 -0.47 -1.49 10.10
N VAL A 77 0.44 -2.46 10.29
CA VAL A 77 0.11 -3.72 10.99
C VAL A 77 -0.31 -3.45 12.44
N ILE A 78 0.45 -2.62 13.17
CA ILE A 78 0.14 -2.29 14.56
C ILE A 78 -1.23 -1.62 14.65
N ALA A 79 -1.51 -0.64 13.78
CA ALA A 79 -2.81 0.01 13.73
C ALA A 79 -3.95 -1.00 13.42
N ALA A 80 -3.74 -1.94 12.49
CA ALA A 80 -4.72 -3.00 12.23
C ALA A 80 -5.03 -3.83 13.48
N ILE A 81 -4.01 -4.19 14.26
CA ILE A 81 -4.15 -4.96 15.50
C ILE A 81 -4.92 -4.15 16.55
N PHE A 82 -4.55 -2.88 16.78
CA PHE A 82 -5.25 -2.03 17.75
C PHE A 82 -6.74 -1.89 17.43
N MET A 83 -7.07 -1.74 16.14
CA MET A 83 -8.45 -1.61 15.69
C MET A 83 -9.23 -2.93 15.68
N PHE A 84 -8.55 -4.07 15.62
CA PHE A 84 -9.19 -5.38 15.71
C PHE A 84 -9.52 -5.77 17.16
N VAL A 85 -8.75 -5.28 18.12
CA VAL A 85 -8.90 -5.61 19.55
C VAL A 85 -9.90 -4.70 20.26
N SER A 86 -10.12 -3.49 19.75
CA SER A 86 -11.12 -2.53 20.25
C SER A 86 -12.51 -2.83 19.73
#